data_AF-A0A3P5XYY6-F1
#
_entry.id   AF-A0A3P5XYY6-F1
#
_cell.length_a   1.000
_cell.length_b   1.000
_cell.length_c   1.000
_cell.angle_alpha   90.00
_cell.angle_beta   90.00
_cell.angle_gamma   90.00
#
_symmetry.space_group_name_H-M   'P 1'
#
loop_
_entity.id
_entity.type
_entity.pdbx_description
1 polymer ?
#
loop_
_entity_poly.entity_id
_entity_poly.type
_entity_poly.pdbx_seq_one_letter_code
_entity_poly.pdbx_strand_id
1 'polypeptide(L)'
;MFLWKLARGALTLGTNLQRRGINTSGLCPHCLESETALHLFFTPPLALQIWNLAPFRTTPDFSAAQTTQDAFIIMSHLICYHP
;
A
#
# COMPACT_ATOMS: atom_id res chain seq x y z
N MET A 1 6.50 8.70 11.47
CA MET A 1 5.26 8.14 12.08
C MET A 1 4.40 7.34 11.08
N PHE A 2 4.21 7.80 9.85
CA PHE A 2 3.31 7.18 8.85
C PHE A 2 3.62 5.70 8.55
N LEU A 3 4.84 5.39 8.09
CA LEU A 3 5.28 4.02 7.73
C LEU A 3 5.07 3.01 8.86
N TRP A 4 5.38 3.40 10.09
CA TRP A 4 5.13 2.56 11.27
C TRP A 4 3.64 2.28 11.48
N LYS A 5 2.78 3.29 11.36
CA LYS A 5 1.32 3.11 11.46
C LYS A 5 0.78 2.22 10.34
N LEU A 6 1.31 2.36 9.13
CA LEU A 6 0.97 1.52 7.98
C LEU A 6 1.36 0.05 8.26
N ALA A 7 2.62 -0.19 8.65
CA ALA A 7 3.15 -1.51 8.98
C ALA A 7 2.39 -2.20 10.13
N ARG A 8 1.91 -1.42 11.10
CA ARG A 8 1.20 -1.92 12.29
C ARG A 8 -0.31 -2.09 12.09
N GLY A 9 -0.86 -1.80 10.90
CA GLY A 9 -2.31 -1.79 10.70
C GLY A 9 -3.02 -0.76 11.60
N ALA A 10 -2.32 0.32 11.94
CA ALA A 10 -2.83 1.39 12.80
C ALA A 10 -3.56 2.49 11.99
N LEU A 11 -3.48 2.45 10.67
CA LEU A 11 -4.26 3.31 9.79
C LEU A 11 -5.72 2.87 9.75
N THR A 12 -6.62 3.82 9.61
CA THR A 12 -8.07 3.65 9.51
C THR A 12 -8.49 3.17 8.12
N LEU A 13 -7.93 2.04 7.69
CA LEU A 13 -8.33 1.34 6.47
C LEU A 13 -9.53 0.44 6.76
N GLY A 14 -10.38 0.21 5.77
CA GLY A 14 -11.58 -0.61 5.89
C GLY A 14 -11.35 -1.95 6.60
N THR A 15 -10.33 -2.70 6.18
CA THR A 15 -9.98 -3.98 6.83
C THR A 15 -9.46 -3.83 8.26
N ASN A 16 -8.76 -2.74 8.58
CA ASN A 16 -8.30 -2.47 9.94
C ASN A 16 -9.46 -2.03 10.85
N LEU A 17 -10.44 -1.30 10.33
CA LEU A 17 -11.66 -0.91 11.04
C LEU A 17 -12.54 -2.14 11.32
N GLN A 18 -12.74 -3.01 10.34
CA GLN A 18 -13.45 -4.27 10.52
C GLN A 18 -12.78 -5.16 11.57
N ARG A 19 -11.45 -5.29 11.53
CA ARG A 19 -10.69 -6.05 12.56
C ARG A 19 -10.89 -5.49 13.97
N ARG A 20 -11.26 -4.21 14.11
CA ARG A 20 -11.56 -3.54 15.38
C ARG A 20 -13.05 -3.60 15.76
N GLY A 21 -13.88 -4.33 15.00
CA GLY A 21 -15.31 -4.45 15.26
C GLY A 21 -16.14 -3.24 14.82
N ILE A 22 -15.58 -2.32 14.04
CA ILE A 22 -16.34 -1.19 13.49
C ILE A 22 -17.04 -1.66 12.22
N ASN A 23 -18.36 -1.48 12.16
CA ASN A 23 -19.16 -1.84 10.99
C ASN A 23 -18.89 -0.86 9.85
N THR A 24 -18.04 -1.28 8.91
CA THR A 24 -17.77 -0.58 7.65
C THR A 24 -17.85 -1.58 6.51
N SER A 25 -18.12 -1.12 5.28
CA SER A 25 -18.10 -1.98 4.10
C SER A 25 -16.75 -2.68 3.93
N GLY A 26 -15.66 -2.03 4.36
CA GLY A 26 -14.29 -2.55 4.23
C GLY A 26 -13.81 -2.66 2.79
N LEU A 27 -14.54 -2.04 1.85
CA LEU A 27 -14.29 -2.08 0.42
C LEU A 27 -13.64 -0.78 -0.04
N CYS A 28 -12.72 -0.90 -0.99
CA CYS A 28 -12.06 0.21 -1.63
C CYS A 28 -13.08 0.99 -2.48
N PRO A 29 -13.17 2.33 -2.34
CA PRO A 29 -14.12 3.13 -3.12
C PRO A 29 -13.81 3.15 -4.62
N HIS A 30 -12.61 2.75 -5.04
CA HIS A 30 -12.19 2.79 -6.45
C HIS A 30 -12.51 1.51 -7.22
N CYS A 31 -12.41 0.33 -6.59
CA CYS A 31 -12.55 -0.95 -7.27
C CYS A 31 -13.44 -1.96 -6.55
N LEU A 32 -13.98 -1.60 -5.38
CA LEU A 32 -14.88 -2.42 -4.56
C LEU A 32 -14.26 -3.71 -4.00
N GLU A 33 -12.94 -3.87 -4.08
CA GLU A 33 -12.20 -4.95 -3.43
C GLU A 33 -11.85 -4.62 -1.97
N SER A 34 -11.37 -5.60 -1.21
CA SER A 34 -10.99 -5.40 0.19
C SER A 34 -9.95 -4.28 0.38
N GLU A 35 -10.29 -3.26 1.17
CA GLU A 35 -9.44 -2.09 1.43
C GLU A 35 -8.33 -2.45 2.44
N THR A 36 -7.23 -2.95 1.92
CA THR A 36 -6.01 -3.29 2.69
C THR A 36 -4.91 -2.27 2.47
N ALA A 37 -3.88 -2.30 3.32
CA ALA A 37 -2.69 -1.46 3.16
C ALA A 37 -1.92 -1.79 1.87
N LEU A 38 -1.82 -3.08 1.53
CA LEU A 38 -1.22 -3.51 0.27
C LEU A 38 -2.01 -2.94 -0.92
N HIS A 39 -3.34 -3.11 -0.88
CA HIS A 39 -4.25 -2.60 -1.89
C HIS A 39 -4.25 -1.08 -1.99
N LEU A 40 -4.14 -0.30 -0.91
CA LEU A 40 -4.21 1.15 -1.07
C LEU A 40 -2.90 1.76 -1.60
N PHE A 41 -1.76 1.16 -1.25
CA PHE A 41 -0.45 1.79 -1.46
C PHE A 41 0.45 1.10 -2.48
N PHE A 42 0.15 -0.12 -2.96
CA PHE A 42 1.10 -0.88 -3.78
C PHE A 42 0.53 -1.53 -5.05
N THR A 43 -0.73 -1.97 -5.09
CA THR A 43 -1.25 -2.86 -6.17
C THR A 43 -2.22 -2.24 -7.21
N PRO A 44 -3.24 -1.43 -6.87
CA PRO A 44 -4.32 -0.99 -7.77
C PRO A 44 -4.20 0.49 -8.18
N PRO A 45 -5.01 0.98 -9.14
CA PRO A 45 -4.50 1.76 -10.27
C PRO A 45 -3.86 3.09 -9.88
N LEU A 46 -4.32 3.72 -8.78
CA LEU A 46 -3.73 4.94 -8.26
C LEU A 46 -2.30 4.75 -7.74
N ALA A 47 -2.04 3.67 -7.01
CA ALA A 47 -0.72 3.40 -6.45
C ALA A 47 0.32 3.23 -7.57
N LEU A 48 -0.01 2.42 -8.60
CA LEU A 48 0.87 2.22 -9.75
C LEU A 48 1.17 3.52 -10.49
N GLN A 49 0.18 4.40 -10.67
CA GLN A 49 0.40 5.72 -11.26
C GLN A 49 1.38 6.55 -10.44
N ILE A 50 1.23 6.59 -9.11
CA ILE A 50 2.13 7.33 -8.23
C ILE A 50 3.55 6.76 -8.28
N TRP A 51 3.69 5.42 -8.22
CA TRP A 51 5.00 4.77 -8.27
C TRP A 51 5.71 4.96 -9.61
N ASN A 52 4.97 5.02 -10.72
CA ASN A 52 5.51 5.34 -12.04
C ASN A 52 6.00 6.79 -12.16
N LEU A 53 5.40 7.72 -11.40
CA LEU A 53 5.80 9.13 -11.36
C LEU A 53 6.93 9.40 -10.36
N ALA A 54 7.18 8.47 -9.44
CA ALA A 54 8.19 8.64 -8.41
C ALA A 54 9.61 8.58 -9.02
N PRO A 55 10.57 9.37 -8.51
CA PRO A 55 11.90 9.52 -9.10
C PRO A 55 12.83 8.34 -8.75
N PHE A 56 12.38 7.10 -8.95
CA PHE A 56 13.18 5.90 -8.76
C PHE A 56 13.93 5.53 -10.03
N ARG A 57 15.14 4.97 -9.88
CA ARG A 57 15.95 4.48 -11.02
C ARG A 57 15.24 3.42 -11.84
N THR A 58 14.46 2.60 -11.16
CA THR A 58 13.67 1.51 -11.74
C THR A 58 12.25 1.58 -11.21
N THR A 59 11.28 1.32 -12.06
CA THR A 59 9.89 1.18 -11.65
C THR A 59 9.77 -0.04 -10.72
N PRO A 60 9.26 0.12 -9.48
CA PRO A 60 9.03 -1.00 -8.60
C PRO A 60 7.89 -1.89 -9.11
N ASP A 61 8.09 -3.21 -9.04
CA ASP A 61 7.03 -4.19 -9.26
C ASP A 61 6.60 -4.76 -7.91
N PHE A 62 5.32 -4.55 -7.55
CA PHE A 62 4.72 -5.06 -6.32
C PHE A 62 3.76 -6.24 -6.58
N SER A 63 3.70 -6.78 -7.80
CA SER A 63 2.79 -7.87 -8.17
C SER A 63 2.99 -9.16 -7.35
N ALA A 64 4.23 -9.42 -6.93
CA ALA A 64 4.58 -10.57 -6.11
C ALA A 64 4.33 -10.37 -4.61
N ALA A 65 4.04 -9.15 -4.15
CA ALA A 65 3.83 -8.87 -2.73
C ALA A 65 2.46 -9.39 -2.29
N GLN A 66 2.44 -10.25 -1.27
CA GLN A 66 1.20 -10.77 -0.67
C GLN A 66 0.83 -10.03 0.62
N THR A 67 1.84 -9.43 1.27
CA THR A 67 1.69 -8.64 2.49
C THR A 67 2.30 -7.26 2.34
N THR A 68 1.87 -6.33 3.20
CA THR A 68 2.46 -4.97 3.25
C THR A 68 3.96 -5.02 3.59
N GLN A 69 4.39 -6.03 4.34
CA GLN A 69 5.77 -6.27 4.71
C GLN A 69 6.61 -6.67 3.50
N ASP A 70 6.10 -7.56 2.63
CA ASP A 70 6.78 -7.93 1.37
C ASP A 70 7.00 -6.70 0.50
N ALA A 71 5.99 -5.84 0.40
CA ALA A 71 6.09 -4.59 -0.35
C ALA A 71 7.14 -3.63 0.25
N PHE A 72 7.29 -3.58 1.58
CA PHE A 72 8.36 -2.80 2.21
C PHE A 72 9.75 -3.36 1.94
N ILE A 73 9.90 -4.68 1.85
CA ILE A 73 11.18 -5.29 1.46
C ILE A 73 11.54 -4.83 0.05
N ILE A 74 10.61 -4.92 -0.91
CA ILE A 74 10.82 -4.41 -2.28
C ILE A 74 11.20 -2.93 -2.27
N MET A 75 10.44 -2.12 -1.51
CA MET A 75 10.69 -0.68 -1.39
C MET A 75 12.08 -0.35 -0.81
N SER A 76 12.59 -1.18 0.11
CA SER A 76 13.90 -0.97 0.75
C SER A 76 15.09 -1.09 -0.21
N HIS A 77 14.87 -1.74 -1.36
CA HIS A 77 15.87 -1.88 -2.42
C HIS A 77 15.78 -0.78 -3.49
N LEU A 78 14.79 0.11 -3.43
CA LEU A 78 14.62 1.18 -4.41
C LEU A 78 15.66 2.28 -4.21
N ILE A 79 16.27 2.68 -5.34
CA ILE A 79 17.25 3.75 -5.40
C ILE A 79 16.61 4.93 -6.10
N CYS A 80 16.52 6.07 -5.42
CA CYS A 80 16.10 7.32 -6.05
C CYS A 80 17.18 7.82 -7.01
N TYR A 81 16.76 8.50 -8.09
CA TYR A 81 17.68 9.39 -8.79
C TYR A 81 18.16 10.45 -7.79
N HIS A 82 19.47 10.71 -7.78
CA HIS A 82 20.02 11.80 -6.97
C HIS A 82 19.43 13.12 -7.50
N PRO A 83 18.89 14.02 -6.65
CA PRO A 83 18.42 15.34 -7.08
C PRO A 83 19.47 16.14 -7.83
#